data_AF-A0A227JAV0-F1
#
_entry.id   AF-A0A227JAV0-F1
#
_cell.length_a   1.000
_cell.length_b   1.000
_cell.length_c   1.000
_cell.angle_alpha   90.00
_cell.angle_beta   90.00
_cell.angle_gamma   90.00
#
_symmetry.space_group_name_H-M   'P 1'
#
loop_
_entity.id
_entity.type
_entity.pdbx_description
1 polymer ?
#
loop_
_entity_poly.entity_id
_entity_poly.type
_entity_poly.pdbx_seq_one_letter_code
_entity_poly.pdbx_strand_id
1 'polypeptide(L)'
;MTELLQSLSTQNEFVGRHNGPKLSDQQKMLEAINAVSLDALISETVPANIRLEQPMTLAEAKSEADMLATMKQFAKQNQVKRTFIGQGYYNTFTPNVILRNVLENPGWYTAYTPYQPEISQGRLESLLNFQQMVIDLTGMEIANASLLDEATAAAEAMTLCKRAGKSKSNVFFVADDVHPQTIEVVKTRAKFIGFEVLVGSLESLP
;
A
#
# COMPACT_ATOMS: atom_id res chain seq x y z
N MET A 1 7.95 11.46 -37.61
CA MET A 1 6.59 11.97 -37.36
C MET A 1 6.67 13.50 -37.51
N THR A 2 5.83 14.14 -38.33
CA THR A 2 5.90 15.60 -38.54
C THR A 2 5.49 16.36 -37.27
N GLU A 3 5.99 17.58 -37.06
CA GLU A 3 5.60 18.45 -35.92
C GLU A 3 4.08 18.58 -35.77
N LEU A 4 3.36 18.64 -36.90
CA LEU A 4 1.89 18.66 -36.93
C LEU A 4 1.27 17.39 -36.33
N LEU A 5 1.77 16.21 -36.67
CA LEU A 5 1.28 14.95 -36.09
C LEU A 5 1.57 14.85 -34.59
N GLN A 6 2.69 15.41 -34.14
CA GLN A 6 3.04 15.45 -32.73
C GLN A 6 2.16 16.44 -31.94
N SER A 7 1.79 17.58 -32.53
CA SER A 7 0.82 18.52 -31.94
C SER A 7 -0.61 18.00 -31.86
N LEU A 8 -0.97 17.02 -32.69
CA LEU A 8 -2.27 16.35 -32.70
C LEU A 8 -2.28 15.08 -31.84
N SER A 9 -1.13 14.67 -31.30
CA SER A 9 -0.99 13.45 -30.49
C SER A 9 -1.46 13.67 -29.06
N THR A 10 -2.30 12.77 -28.56
CA THR A 10 -2.77 12.75 -27.17
C THR A 10 -1.89 11.90 -26.24
N GLN A 11 -0.79 11.34 -26.74
CA GLN A 11 0.07 10.41 -25.99
C GLN A 11 0.60 11.00 -24.69
N ASN A 12 0.80 12.32 -24.63
CA ASN A 12 1.31 13.03 -23.45
C ASN A 12 0.23 13.81 -22.69
N GLU A 13 -1.07 13.62 -22.99
CA GLU A 13 -2.15 14.39 -22.33
C GLU A 13 -2.11 14.22 -20.81
N PHE A 14 -1.84 13.01 -20.32
CA PHE A 14 -1.78 12.71 -18.88
C PHE A 14 -0.78 13.60 -18.13
N VAL A 15 0.35 13.95 -18.75
CA VAL A 15 1.37 14.80 -18.12
C VAL A 15 0.79 16.16 -17.74
N GLY A 16 -0.05 16.74 -18.60
CA GLY A 16 -0.73 18.01 -18.36
C GLY A 16 -1.88 17.94 -17.35
N ARG A 17 -2.40 16.73 -17.07
CA ARG A 17 -3.40 16.49 -16.00
C ARG A 17 -2.74 16.25 -14.65
N HIS A 18 -1.59 15.57 -14.66
CA HIS A 18 -0.83 15.20 -13.47
C HIS A 18 -0.02 16.37 -12.91
N ASN A 19 0.71 17.09 -13.77
CA ASN A 19 1.52 18.23 -13.36
C ASN A 19 0.64 19.48 -13.25
N GLY A 20 0.42 19.96 -12.02
CA GLY A 20 -0.39 21.15 -11.76
C GLY A 20 0.17 22.44 -12.39
N PRO A 21 1.45 22.81 -12.16
CA PRO A 21 2.02 24.05 -12.69
C PRO A 21 2.16 24.05 -14.21
N LYS A 22 1.52 25.01 -14.88
CA LYS A 22 1.70 25.24 -16.32
C LYS A 22 3.03 25.94 -16.59
N LEU A 23 3.47 26.01 -17.84
CA LEU A 23 4.71 26.69 -18.23
C LEU A 23 4.78 28.14 -17.70
N SER A 24 3.67 28.88 -17.75
CA SER A 24 3.60 30.24 -17.20
C SER A 24 3.75 30.30 -15.68
N ASP A 25 3.30 29.28 -14.97
CA ASP A 25 3.42 29.21 -13.50
C ASP A 25 4.85 28.80 -13.12
N GLN A 26 5.41 27.83 -13.86
CA GLN A 26 6.81 27.42 -13.72
C GLN A 26 7.75 28.62 -13.91
N GLN A 27 7.51 29.47 -14.92
CA GLN A 27 8.31 30.68 -15.12
C GLN A 27 8.26 31.62 -13.91
N LYS A 28 7.06 31.91 -13.38
CA LYS A 28 6.91 32.75 -12.17
C LYS A 28 7.61 32.14 -10.96
N MET A 29 7.54 30.81 -10.81
CA MET A 29 8.21 30.09 -9.71
C MET A 29 9.73 30.17 -9.84
N LEU A 30 10.28 30.00 -11.05
CA LEU A 30 11.70 30.11 -11.35
C LEU A 30 12.22 31.53 -11.07
N GLU A 31 11.48 32.55 -11.51
CA GLU A 31 11.78 33.96 -11.23
C GLU A 31 11.82 34.23 -9.71
N ALA A 32 10.88 33.69 -8.94
CA ALA A 32 10.82 33.88 -7.49
C ALA A 32 12.03 33.30 -6.73
N ILE A 33 12.69 32.28 -7.28
CA ILE A 33 13.87 31.64 -6.71
C ILE A 33 15.18 32.01 -7.44
N ASN A 34 15.11 32.94 -8.39
CA ASN A 34 16.23 33.37 -9.25
C ASN A 34 16.89 32.23 -10.05
N ALA A 35 16.13 31.21 -10.44
CA ALA A 35 16.60 30.14 -11.31
C ALA A 35 16.34 30.48 -12.78
N VAL A 36 17.33 30.25 -13.65
CA VAL A 36 17.26 30.63 -15.08
C VAL A 36 16.40 29.68 -15.92
N SER A 37 16.35 28.40 -15.53
CA SER A 37 15.51 27.38 -16.16
C SER A 37 15.31 26.19 -15.21
N LEU A 38 14.35 25.33 -15.53
CA LEU A 38 14.18 24.07 -14.80
C LEU A 38 15.43 23.19 -14.90
N ASP A 39 16.08 23.11 -16.07
CA ASP A 39 17.31 22.33 -16.26
C ASP A 39 18.48 22.87 -15.43
N ALA A 40 18.63 24.19 -15.34
CA ALA A 40 19.63 24.82 -14.49
C ALA A 40 19.37 24.51 -13.01
N LEU A 41 18.13 24.69 -12.55
CA LEU A 41 17.72 24.37 -11.19
C LEU A 41 18.05 22.91 -10.82
N ILE A 42 17.71 21.96 -11.69
CA ILE A 42 18.01 20.54 -11.46
C ILE A 42 19.53 20.29 -11.43
N SER A 43 20.30 20.96 -12.29
CA SER A 43 21.76 20.81 -12.34
C SER A 43 22.46 21.36 -11.11
N GLU A 44 21.92 22.41 -10.50
CA GLU A 44 22.41 23.00 -9.25
C GLU A 44 21.95 22.20 -8.02
N THR A 45 20.81 21.51 -8.10
CA THR A 45 20.21 20.75 -6.98
C THR A 45 20.75 19.33 -6.87
N VAL A 46 20.88 18.61 -7.99
CA VAL A 46 21.27 17.19 -8.01
C VAL A 46 22.77 17.09 -8.27
N PRO A 47 23.57 16.52 -7.34
CA PRO A 47 25.00 16.35 -7.56
C PRO A 47 25.31 15.54 -8.83
N ALA A 48 26.19 16.08 -9.67
CA ALA A 48 26.47 15.52 -10.99
C ALA A 48 26.96 14.06 -10.95
N ASN A 49 27.67 13.66 -9.90
CA ASN A 49 28.22 12.32 -9.74
C ASN A 49 27.17 11.23 -9.44
N ILE A 50 25.93 11.60 -9.11
CA ILE A 50 24.82 10.66 -8.91
C ILE A 50 23.66 10.88 -9.90
N ARG A 51 23.79 11.87 -10.78
CA ARG A 51 22.77 12.17 -11.80
C ARG A 51 22.85 11.12 -12.91
N LEU A 52 21.69 10.63 -13.36
CA LEU A 52 21.64 9.76 -14.53
C LEU A 52 22.17 10.50 -15.76
N GLU A 53 23.15 9.91 -16.43
CA GLU A 53 23.78 10.48 -17.64
C GLU A 53 22.87 10.42 -18.86
N GLN A 54 21.92 9.50 -18.87
CA GLN A 54 20.98 9.27 -19.97
C GLN A 54 19.55 9.12 -19.43
N PRO A 55 18.52 9.48 -20.22
CA PRO A 55 17.13 9.21 -19.88
C PRO A 55 16.88 7.73 -19.60
N MET A 56 15.88 7.43 -18.77
CA MET A 56 15.45 6.06 -18.53
C MET A 56 14.98 5.41 -19.84
N THR A 57 15.41 4.17 -20.09
CA THR A 57 14.89 3.38 -21.21
C THR A 57 13.52 2.83 -20.85
N LEU A 58 12.48 3.57 -21.22
CA LEU A 58 11.08 3.22 -20.98
C LEU A 58 10.31 3.09 -22.30
N ALA A 59 9.17 2.39 -22.26
CA ALA A 59 8.25 2.38 -23.38
C ALA A 59 7.68 3.79 -23.62
N GLU A 60 7.26 4.06 -24.86
CA GLU A 60 6.61 5.32 -25.21
C GLU A 60 5.36 5.57 -24.34
N ALA A 61 5.15 6.84 -24.01
CA ALA A 61 3.97 7.27 -23.27
C ALA A 61 2.69 6.93 -24.03
N LYS A 62 1.64 6.57 -23.27
CA LYS A 62 0.32 6.27 -23.78
C LYS A 62 -0.67 7.30 -23.25
N SER A 63 -1.68 7.62 -24.04
CA SER A 63 -2.86 8.33 -23.54
C SER A 63 -3.54 7.52 -22.43
N GLU A 64 -4.37 8.17 -21.60
CA GLU A 64 -5.14 7.47 -20.56
C GLU A 64 -6.04 6.38 -21.16
N ALA A 65 -6.68 6.66 -22.30
CA ALA A 65 -7.55 5.71 -22.99
C ALA A 65 -6.77 4.49 -23.50
N ASP A 66 -5.60 4.70 -24.12
CA ASP A 66 -4.77 3.61 -24.63
C ASP A 66 -4.15 2.79 -23.49
N MET A 67 -3.78 3.43 -22.39
CA MET A 67 -3.28 2.75 -21.20
C MET A 67 -4.38 1.85 -20.60
N LEU A 68 -5.61 2.37 -20.44
CA LEU A 68 -6.74 1.57 -19.97
C LEU A 68 -7.07 0.40 -20.90
N ALA A 69 -7.03 0.60 -22.22
CA ALA A 69 -7.22 -0.47 -23.19
C ALA A 69 -6.14 -1.55 -23.08
N THR A 70 -4.88 -1.14 -22.90
CA THR A 70 -3.74 -2.04 -22.70
C THR A 70 -3.89 -2.84 -21.40
N MET A 71 -4.19 -2.17 -20.28
CA MET A 71 -4.40 -2.84 -18.98
C MET A 71 -5.57 -3.82 -19.00
N LYS A 72 -6.65 -3.51 -19.74
CA LYS A 72 -7.76 -4.45 -19.95
C LYS A 72 -7.34 -5.70 -20.71
N GLN A 73 -6.37 -5.63 -21.63
CA GLN A 73 -5.85 -6.82 -22.31
C GLN A 73 -5.09 -7.74 -21.35
N PHE A 74 -4.28 -7.17 -20.45
CA PHE A 74 -3.62 -7.96 -19.40
C PHE A 74 -4.64 -8.57 -18.43
N ALA A 75 -5.63 -7.78 -17.97
CA ALA A 75 -6.67 -8.26 -17.08
C ALA A 75 -7.48 -9.44 -17.67
N LYS A 76 -7.70 -9.45 -19.00
CA LYS A 76 -8.38 -10.56 -19.71
C LYS A 76 -7.62 -11.88 -19.70
N GLN A 77 -6.32 -11.88 -19.39
CA GLN A 77 -5.53 -13.12 -19.27
C GLN A 77 -5.80 -13.83 -17.93
N ASN A 78 -6.33 -13.12 -16.93
CA ASN A 78 -6.70 -13.70 -15.65
C ASN A 78 -7.98 -14.54 -15.78
N GLN A 79 -8.00 -15.70 -15.10
CA GLN A 79 -9.19 -16.55 -15.01
C GLN A 79 -9.85 -16.39 -13.65
N VAL A 80 -11.01 -15.73 -13.61
CA VAL A 80 -11.80 -15.62 -12.38
C VAL A 80 -12.59 -16.91 -12.16
N LYS A 81 -12.18 -17.70 -11.17
CA LYS A 81 -12.81 -18.97 -10.79
C LYS A 81 -13.57 -18.85 -9.48
N ARG A 82 -14.46 -19.81 -9.24
CA ARG A 82 -14.95 -20.08 -7.88
C ARG A 82 -13.83 -20.79 -7.13
N THR A 83 -13.24 -20.10 -6.17
CA THR A 83 -12.07 -20.59 -5.44
C THR A 83 -12.48 -20.96 -4.01
N PHE A 84 -12.27 -22.23 -3.66
CA PHE A 84 -12.49 -22.77 -2.31
C PHE A 84 -11.17 -23.25 -1.67
N ILE A 85 -10.06 -22.61 -2.03
CA ILE A 85 -8.73 -22.91 -1.48
C ILE A 85 -8.68 -22.57 0.02
N GLY A 86 -9.39 -21.52 0.45
CA GLY A 86 -9.33 -21.03 1.83
C GLY A 86 -7.98 -20.37 2.10
N GLN A 87 -7.26 -20.86 3.11
CA GLN A 87 -5.93 -20.36 3.48
C GLN A 87 -5.92 -18.86 3.81
N GLY A 88 -6.92 -18.37 4.52
CA GLY A 88 -7.01 -16.96 4.96
C GLY A 88 -7.68 -16.02 3.96
N TYR A 89 -7.97 -16.47 2.74
CA TYR A 89 -8.63 -15.67 1.72
C TYR A 89 -9.93 -16.32 1.27
N TYR A 90 -11.05 -15.66 1.56
CA TYR A 90 -12.39 -16.14 1.27
C TYR A 90 -13.12 -15.11 0.42
N ASN A 91 -13.82 -15.57 -0.62
CA ASN A 91 -14.59 -14.66 -1.46
C ASN A 91 -15.70 -14.00 -0.63
N THR A 92 -15.99 -12.73 -0.90
CA THR A 92 -17.00 -11.96 -0.19
C THR A 92 -17.78 -11.08 -1.15
N PHE A 93 -19.02 -10.74 -0.78
CA PHE A 93 -19.80 -9.75 -1.49
C PHE A 93 -19.57 -8.38 -0.89
N THR A 94 -18.83 -7.51 -1.59
CA THR A 94 -18.72 -6.10 -1.22
C THR A 94 -20.03 -5.38 -1.59
N PRO A 95 -20.79 -4.82 -0.63
CA PRO A 95 -22.01 -4.09 -0.94
C PRO A 95 -21.74 -2.94 -1.91
N ASN A 96 -22.53 -2.84 -3.00
CA ASN A 96 -22.31 -1.84 -4.05
C ASN A 96 -22.29 -0.40 -3.53
N VAL A 97 -23.04 -0.10 -2.46
CA VAL A 97 -23.02 1.23 -1.83
C VAL A 97 -21.66 1.55 -1.21
N ILE A 98 -20.96 0.56 -0.65
CA ILE A 98 -19.60 0.72 -0.11
C ILE A 98 -18.59 0.80 -1.26
N LEU A 99 -18.69 -0.09 -2.24
CA LEU A 99 -17.82 -0.09 -3.42
C LEU A 99 -17.82 1.28 -4.10
N ARG A 100 -19.02 1.80 -4.41
CA ARG A 100 -19.19 3.05 -5.15
C ARG A 100 -18.81 4.29 -4.35
N ASN A 101 -19.23 4.37 -3.08
CA ASN A 101 -19.16 5.63 -2.32
C ASN A 101 -17.95 5.73 -1.38
N VAL A 102 -17.21 4.63 -1.18
CA VAL A 102 -15.98 4.59 -0.38
C VAL A 102 -14.79 4.21 -1.26
N LEU A 103 -14.76 2.99 -1.82
CA LEU A 103 -13.58 2.49 -2.54
C LEU A 103 -13.32 3.25 -3.86
N GLU A 104 -14.38 3.58 -4.59
CA GLU A 104 -14.29 4.34 -5.86
C GLU A 104 -14.40 5.87 -5.68
N ASN A 105 -14.41 6.37 -4.43
CA ASN A 105 -14.60 7.79 -4.14
C ASN A 105 -13.31 8.46 -3.62
N PRO A 106 -12.72 9.43 -4.36
CA PRO A 106 -11.49 10.09 -3.94
C PRO A 106 -11.62 10.82 -2.60
N GLY A 107 -12.81 11.27 -2.21
CA GLY A 107 -13.02 11.87 -0.88
C GLY A 107 -12.66 10.96 0.30
N TRP A 108 -12.62 9.64 0.07
CA TRP A 108 -12.21 8.65 1.07
C TRP A 108 -10.76 8.18 0.94
N TYR A 109 -10.21 8.11 -0.27
CA TYR A 109 -8.88 7.51 -0.50
C TYR A 109 -7.74 8.50 -0.79
N THR A 110 -8.00 9.79 -0.99
CA THR A 110 -6.91 10.75 -1.28
C THR A 110 -6.30 11.39 -0.04
N ALA A 111 -7.03 11.43 1.09
CA ALA A 111 -6.49 11.91 2.35
C ALA A 111 -5.49 10.90 2.94
N TYR A 112 -4.52 11.40 3.72
CA TYR A 112 -3.53 10.56 4.39
C TYR A 112 -3.85 10.35 5.89
N THR A 113 -2.87 9.87 6.65
CA THR A 113 -2.96 9.66 8.10
C THR A 113 -3.62 10.87 8.80
N PRO A 114 -4.56 10.64 9.74
CA PRO A 114 -5.28 11.70 10.44
C PRO A 114 -4.45 12.43 11.50
N TYR A 115 -3.34 13.06 11.08
CA TYR A 115 -2.51 13.90 11.94
C TYR A 115 -3.21 15.18 12.40
N GLN A 116 -4.19 15.67 11.62
CA GLN A 116 -5.03 16.83 11.93
C GLN A 116 -6.45 16.33 12.24
N PRO A 117 -6.76 15.96 13.51
CA PRO A 117 -7.98 15.25 13.85
C PRO A 117 -9.26 16.07 13.56
N GLU A 118 -9.23 17.39 13.71
CA GLU A 118 -10.37 18.29 13.55
C GLU A 118 -10.96 18.25 12.14
N ILE A 119 -10.10 18.03 11.13
CA ILE A 119 -10.48 17.89 9.72
C ILE A 119 -10.49 16.43 9.24
N SER A 120 -10.49 15.48 10.19
CA SER A 120 -10.37 14.05 9.92
C SER A 120 -11.41 13.18 10.62
N GLN A 121 -12.39 13.81 11.29
CA GLN A 121 -13.36 13.12 12.14
C GLN A 121 -14.10 11.98 11.42
N GLY A 122 -14.49 12.16 10.15
CA GLY A 122 -15.22 11.12 9.41
C GLY A 122 -14.48 9.77 9.31
N ARG A 123 -13.18 9.77 8.97
CA ARG A 123 -12.40 8.52 8.92
C ARG A 123 -11.99 8.02 10.31
N LEU A 124 -11.75 8.93 11.26
CA LEU A 124 -11.45 8.56 12.65
C LEU A 124 -12.63 7.82 13.29
N GLU A 125 -13.86 8.29 13.07
CA GLU A 125 -15.07 7.62 13.52
C GLU A 125 -15.22 6.24 12.86
N SER A 126 -14.99 6.13 11.55
CA SER A 126 -15.00 4.83 10.88
C SER A 126 -13.95 3.86 11.41
N LEU A 127 -12.76 4.34 11.80
CA LEU A 127 -11.73 3.51 12.43
C LEU A 127 -12.11 3.12 13.85
N LEU A 128 -12.79 3.98 14.60
CA LEU A 128 -13.33 3.64 15.92
C LEU A 128 -14.41 2.55 15.80
N ASN A 129 -15.26 2.62 14.77
CA ASN A 129 -16.22 1.56 14.46
C ASN A 129 -15.53 0.24 14.12
N PHE A 130 -14.41 0.27 13.37
CA PHE A 130 -13.60 -0.91 13.13
C PHE A 130 -13.03 -1.49 14.42
N GLN A 131 -12.48 -0.65 15.31
CA GLN A 131 -11.97 -1.09 16.61
C GLN A 131 -13.07 -1.73 17.46
N GLN A 132 -14.23 -1.10 17.54
CA GLN A 132 -15.36 -1.63 18.30
C GLN A 132 -15.85 -2.96 17.73
N MET A 133 -15.97 -3.07 16.41
CA MET A 133 -16.34 -4.33 15.74
C MET A 133 -15.36 -5.46 16.09
N VAL A 134 -14.05 -5.18 16.08
CA VAL A 134 -13.03 -6.18 16.48
C VAL A 134 -13.18 -6.54 17.96
N ILE A 135 -13.32 -5.55 18.84
CA ILE A 135 -13.54 -5.75 20.29
C ILE A 135 -14.75 -6.65 20.56
N ASP A 136 -15.90 -6.35 19.94
CA ASP A 136 -17.14 -7.09 20.14
C ASP A 136 -17.03 -8.53 19.64
N LEU A 137 -16.38 -8.76 18.49
CA LEU A 137 -16.21 -10.09 17.90
C LEU A 137 -15.18 -10.94 18.64
N THR A 138 -14.09 -10.35 19.15
CA THR A 138 -13.04 -11.11 19.83
C THR A 138 -13.23 -11.18 21.35
N GLY A 139 -14.09 -10.33 21.92
CA GLY A 139 -14.26 -10.19 23.38
C GLY A 139 -13.02 -9.64 24.09
N MET A 140 -12.12 -8.95 23.36
CA MET A 140 -10.87 -8.40 23.91
C MET A 140 -11.09 -6.94 24.33
N GLU A 141 -10.34 -6.47 25.33
CA GLU A 141 -10.55 -5.13 25.90
C GLU A 141 -10.20 -3.98 24.95
N ILE A 142 -9.24 -4.20 24.05
CA ILE A 142 -8.74 -3.16 23.12
C ILE A 142 -8.41 -3.76 21.75
N ALA A 143 -8.58 -2.94 20.71
CA ALA A 143 -8.13 -3.21 19.35
C ALA A 143 -7.46 -1.96 18.74
N ASN A 144 -6.52 -2.16 17.82
CA ASN A 144 -5.89 -1.07 17.08
C ASN A 144 -6.68 -0.74 15.79
N ALA A 145 -6.22 0.26 15.05
CA ALA A 145 -6.84 0.71 13.80
C ALA A 145 -6.32 -0.05 12.56
N SER A 146 -6.13 -1.37 12.66
CA SER A 146 -5.58 -2.32 11.66
C SER A 146 -4.06 -2.57 11.70
N LEU A 147 -3.64 -3.67 11.04
CA LEU A 147 -2.27 -4.04 10.66
C LEU A 147 -2.27 -4.43 9.17
N LEU A 148 -1.11 -4.84 8.65
CA LEU A 148 -0.93 -5.09 7.21
C LEU A 148 -1.69 -6.34 6.72
N ASP A 149 -1.52 -7.47 7.41
CA ASP A 149 -2.17 -8.75 7.10
C ASP A 149 -2.18 -9.66 8.35
N GLU A 150 -2.85 -10.83 8.25
CA GLU A 150 -2.93 -11.81 9.34
C GLU A 150 -1.54 -12.30 9.80
N ALA A 151 -0.68 -12.65 8.84
CA ALA A 151 0.61 -13.28 9.10
C ALA A 151 1.56 -12.34 9.85
N THR A 152 1.59 -11.07 9.46
CA THR A 152 2.35 -10.02 10.14
C THR A 152 1.73 -9.64 11.47
N ALA A 153 0.40 -9.63 11.60
CA ALA A 153 -0.28 -9.45 12.88
C ALA A 153 0.08 -10.55 13.90
N ALA A 154 0.15 -11.82 13.47
CA ALA A 154 0.61 -12.92 14.30
C ALA A 154 2.07 -12.74 14.76
N ALA A 155 2.95 -12.25 13.87
CA ALA A 155 4.34 -11.95 14.23
C ALA A 155 4.48 -10.74 15.18
N GLU A 156 3.62 -9.73 15.06
CA GLU A 156 3.54 -8.63 16.03
C GLU A 156 3.01 -9.13 17.39
N ALA A 157 2.03 -10.04 17.40
CA ALA A 157 1.56 -10.69 18.63
C ALA A 157 2.70 -11.47 19.32
N MET A 158 3.47 -12.26 18.57
CA MET A 158 4.70 -12.90 19.09
C MET A 158 5.68 -11.87 19.68
N THR A 159 5.90 -10.76 18.98
CA THR A 159 6.80 -9.69 19.45
C THR A 159 6.27 -9.02 20.73
N LEU A 160 4.96 -8.82 20.84
CA LEU A 160 4.31 -8.32 22.06
C LEU A 160 4.49 -9.30 23.21
N CYS A 161 4.27 -10.60 22.99
CA CYS A 161 4.53 -11.65 24.00
C CYS A 161 5.99 -11.61 24.49
N LYS A 162 6.95 -11.37 23.59
CA LYS A 162 8.37 -11.23 23.97
C LYS A 162 8.63 -10.05 24.89
N ARG A 163 8.01 -8.90 24.59
CA ARG A 163 8.26 -7.64 25.31
C ARG A 163 7.52 -7.56 26.64
N ALA A 164 6.27 -8.03 26.66
CA ALA A 164 5.41 -7.96 27.84
C ALA A 164 5.50 -9.20 28.73
N GLY A 165 5.91 -10.35 28.18
CA GLY A 165 6.02 -11.61 28.88
C GLY A 165 7.15 -11.62 29.92
N LYS A 166 6.93 -12.36 31.02
CA LYS A 166 7.94 -12.60 32.07
C LYS A 166 8.67 -13.94 31.90
N SER A 167 8.31 -14.71 30.87
CA SER A 167 8.93 -16.00 30.58
C SER A 167 10.39 -15.82 30.20
N LYS A 168 11.26 -16.69 30.73
CA LYS A 168 12.66 -16.79 30.33
C LYS A 168 12.87 -17.68 29.10
N SER A 169 11.82 -18.37 28.64
CA SER A 169 11.89 -19.24 27.46
C SER A 169 12.07 -18.41 26.20
N ASN A 170 12.93 -18.89 25.32
CA ASN A 170 13.08 -18.37 23.96
C ASN A 170 12.30 -19.19 22.92
N VAL A 171 11.45 -20.13 23.35
CA VAL A 171 10.62 -20.92 22.44
C VAL A 171 9.25 -20.27 22.30
N PHE A 172 8.83 -20.02 21.06
CA PHE A 172 7.48 -19.60 20.71
C PHE A 172 6.79 -20.73 19.95
N PHE A 173 5.67 -21.22 20.49
CA PHE A 173 4.91 -22.32 19.89
C PHE A 173 3.94 -21.78 18.84
N VAL A 174 3.80 -22.48 17.72
CA VAL A 174 2.80 -22.25 16.68
C VAL A 174 2.15 -23.58 16.34
N ALA A 175 0.81 -23.64 16.35
CA ALA A 175 0.10 -24.86 15.97
C ALA A 175 0.36 -25.23 14.49
N ASP A 176 0.39 -26.51 14.18
CA ASP A 176 0.68 -27.02 12.82
C ASP A 176 -0.50 -26.93 11.84
N ASP A 177 -1.69 -26.55 12.32
CA ASP A 177 -2.91 -26.29 11.56
C ASP A 177 -3.15 -24.80 11.24
N VAL A 178 -2.25 -23.92 11.67
CA VAL A 178 -2.22 -22.50 11.26
C VAL A 178 -1.88 -22.40 9.75
N HIS A 179 -2.37 -21.34 9.10
CA HIS A 179 -2.07 -21.10 7.70
C HIS A 179 -0.54 -21.10 7.42
N PRO A 180 -0.09 -21.80 6.35
CA PRO A 180 1.34 -22.02 6.11
C PRO A 180 2.11 -20.71 5.91
N GLN A 181 1.50 -19.70 5.26
CA GLN A 181 2.11 -18.38 5.12
C GLN A 181 2.28 -17.65 6.47
N THR A 182 1.37 -17.86 7.42
CA THR A 182 1.46 -17.28 8.76
C THR A 182 2.63 -17.91 9.51
N ILE A 183 2.79 -19.23 9.46
CA ILE A 183 3.93 -19.95 10.05
C ILE A 183 5.27 -19.41 9.49
N GLU A 184 5.38 -19.27 8.16
CA GLU A 184 6.62 -18.81 7.52
C GLU A 184 6.97 -17.36 7.86
N VAL A 185 5.98 -16.46 7.94
CA VAL A 185 6.22 -15.07 8.37
C VAL A 185 6.64 -15.02 9.84
N VAL A 186 5.99 -15.79 10.71
CA VAL A 186 6.36 -15.87 12.14
C VAL A 186 7.79 -16.39 12.29
N LYS A 187 8.17 -17.48 11.63
CA LYS A 187 9.54 -18.01 11.62
C LYS A 187 10.56 -16.97 11.13
N THR A 188 10.24 -16.30 10.01
CA THR A 188 11.11 -15.27 9.42
C THR A 188 11.37 -14.13 10.41
N ARG A 189 10.34 -13.66 11.11
CA ARG A 189 10.45 -12.59 12.11
C ARG A 189 11.17 -13.06 13.38
N ALA A 190 10.86 -14.27 13.85
CA ALA A 190 11.45 -14.86 15.05
C ALA A 190 12.99 -14.92 14.98
N LYS A 191 13.53 -15.25 13.80
CA LYS A 191 14.98 -15.31 13.52
C LYS A 191 15.73 -14.05 13.95
N PHE A 192 15.13 -12.87 13.78
CA PHE A 192 15.79 -11.59 14.07
C PHE A 192 15.55 -11.07 15.48
N ILE A 193 14.60 -11.66 16.21
CA ILE A 193 14.30 -11.24 17.58
C ILE A 193 14.72 -12.30 18.62
N GLY A 194 15.35 -13.39 18.21
CA GLY A 194 15.91 -14.42 19.10
C GLY A 194 14.85 -15.33 19.70
N PHE A 195 13.82 -15.68 18.94
CA PHE A 195 12.92 -16.79 19.29
C PHE A 195 13.22 -18.01 18.41
N GLU A 196 13.13 -19.18 19.02
CA GLU A 196 13.01 -20.47 18.36
C GLU A 196 11.53 -20.77 18.17
N VAL A 197 11.09 -21.03 16.93
CA VAL A 197 9.69 -21.35 16.64
C VAL A 197 9.53 -22.86 16.64
N LEU A 198 8.75 -23.38 17.60
CA LEU A 198 8.34 -24.78 17.63
C LEU A 198 6.97 -24.89 16.96
N VAL A 199 6.92 -25.64 15.85
CA VAL A 199 5.66 -25.96 15.18
C VAL A 199 5.24 -27.37 15.52
N GLY A 200 3.99 -27.58 15.96
CA GLY A 200 3.47 -28.91 16.25
C GLY A 200 1.97 -28.91 16.57
N SER A 201 1.40 -30.10 16.75
CA SER A 201 0.00 -30.25 17.14
C SER A 201 -0.24 -29.70 18.55
N LEU A 202 -1.40 -29.09 18.76
CA LEU A 202 -1.84 -28.60 20.08
C LEU A 202 -1.87 -29.71 21.13
N GLU A 203 -2.12 -30.96 20.73
CA GLU A 203 -2.13 -32.12 21.63
C GLU A 203 -0.75 -32.45 22.22
N SER A 204 0.33 -31.89 21.65
CA SER A 204 1.69 -32.07 22.15
C SER A 204 2.05 -31.11 23.29
N LEU A 205 1.20 -30.11 23.58
CA LEU A 205 1.41 -29.19 24.69
C LEU A 205 1.04 -29.88 26.03
N PRO A 206 1.86 -29.70 27.08
CA PRO A 206 1.65 -30.32 28.39
C PRO A 206 0.45 -29.77 29.16
#